data_AF-G6YG74-F1
#
_entry.id   AF-G6YG74-F1
#
_cell.length_a   1.000
_cell.length_b   1.000
_cell.length_c   1.000
_cell.angle_alpha   90.00
_cell.angle_beta   90.00
_cell.angle_gamma   90.00
#
_symmetry.space_group_name_H-M   'P 1'
#
loop_
_entity.id
_entity.type
_entity.pdbx_description
1 polymer ?
#
loop_
_entity_poly.entity_id
_entity_poly.type
_entity_poly.pdbx_seq_one_letter_code
_entity_poly.pdbx_strand_id
1 'polypeptide(L)'
;MAAVQQIEMAIKLFDDDRNSTCAITLALAAEDQIPNPKSEKPFLLGAMRAEGADKKIDINRIRNWLKHHKEPEEIGISELDVVVSILRAATKFHAAYCQPTSVMKQFLVWVKQEGIYQATFIPSDQ
;
A
#
# COMPACT_ATOMS: atom_id res chain seq x y z
N MET A 1 7.14 15.54 2.41
CA MET A 1 8.10 14.42 2.54
C MET A 1 8.06 13.59 1.26
N ALA A 2 9.18 13.01 0.83
CA ALA A 2 9.25 12.19 -0.39
C ALA A 2 8.23 11.04 -0.41
N ALA A 3 8.05 10.33 0.71
CA ALA A 3 7.06 9.25 0.83
C ALA A 3 5.61 9.69 0.54
N VAL A 4 5.21 10.90 0.94
CA VAL A 4 3.86 11.44 0.64
C VAL A 4 3.68 11.60 -0.86
N GLN A 5 4.64 12.25 -1.52
CA GLN A 5 4.60 12.49 -2.96
C GLN A 5 4.60 11.17 -3.75
N GLN A 6 5.36 10.17 -3.28
CA GLN A 6 5.38 8.84 -3.89
C GLN A 6 4.04 8.12 -3.76
N ILE A 7 3.38 8.18 -2.60
CA ILE A 7 2.04 7.57 -2.42
C ILE A 7 0.99 8.26 -3.29
N GLU A 8 0.96 9.60 -3.30
CA GLU A 8 -0.01 10.36 -4.11
C GLU A 8 0.20 10.12 -5.61
N MET A 9 1.46 10.08 -6.05
CA MET A 9 1.79 9.75 -7.43
C MET A 9 1.45 8.29 -7.77
N ALA A 10 1.64 7.35 -6.84
CA ALA A 10 1.23 5.96 -7.06
C ALA A 10 -0.29 5.83 -7.24
N ILE A 11 -1.08 6.57 -6.46
CA ILE A 11 -2.55 6.63 -6.60
C ILE A 11 -2.92 7.21 -7.97
N LYS A 12 -2.28 8.32 -8.37
CA LYS A 12 -2.52 8.94 -9.67
C LYS A 12 -2.19 7.99 -10.84
N LEU A 13 -1.02 7.35 -10.80
CA LEU A 13 -0.59 6.41 -11.83
C LEU A 13 -1.52 5.19 -11.92
N PHE A 14 -2.12 4.79 -10.81
CA PHE A 14 -3.11 3.72 -10.76
C PHE A 14 -4.43 4.14 -11.40
N ASP A 15 -4.95 5.31 -11.04
CA ASP A 15 -6.30 5.74 -11.43
C ASP A 15 -6.36 6.33 -12.85
N ASP A 16 -5.45 7.28 -13.15
CA ASP A 16 -5.46 8.04 -14.40
C ASP A 16 -4.71 7.30 -15.51
N ASP A 17 -3.47 6.88 -15.22
CA ASP A 17 -2.53 6.41 -16.25
C ASP A 17 -2.54 4.88 -16.42
N ARG A 18 -3.24 4.15 -15.54
CA ARG A 18 -3.29 2.67 -15.49
C ARG A 18 -1.90 2.01 -15.55
N ASN A 19 -0.89 2.67 -14.98
CA ASN A 19 0.49 2.21 -14.99
C ASN A 19 0.83 1.46 -13.70
N SER A 20 0.46 0.18 -13.68
CA SER A 20 0.60 -0.72 -12.53
C SER A 20 2.03 -0.85 -12.01
N THR A 21 3.01 -0.97 -12.92
CA THR A 21 4.42 -1.15 -12.55
C THR A 21 4.96 0.07 -11.83
N CYS A 22 4.79 1.27 -12.40
CA CYS A 22 5.27 2.50 -11.78
C CYS A 22 4.52 2.79 -10.48
N ALA A 23 3.21 2.55 -10.43
CA ALA A 23 2.41 2.70 -9.22
C ALA A 23 2.94 1.82 -8.07
N ILE A 24 3.18 0.52 -8.32
CA ILE A 24 3.75 -0.39 -7.33
C ILE A 24 5.15 0.06 -6.90
N THR A 25 6.02 0.41 -7.85
CA THR A 25 7.40 0.83 -7.53
C THR A 25 7.41 2.01 -6.57
N LEU A 26 6.59 3.03 -6.82
CA LEU A 26 6.50 4.21 -5.95
C LEU A 26 5.88 3.86 -4.59
N ALA A 27 4.82 3.06 -4.57
CA ALA A 27 4.19 2.64 -3.32
C ALA A 27 5.15 1.85 -2.40
N LEU A 28 5.88 0.88 -2.97
CA LEU A 28 6.85 0.08 -2.21
C LEU A 28 8.03 0.92 -1.74
N ALA A 29 8.51 1.87 -2.56
CA ALA A 29 9.56 2.80 -2.16
C ALA A 29 9.11 3.69 -0.99
N ALA A 30 7.87 4.19 -1.04
CA ALA A 30 7.30 4.98 0.05
C ALA A 30 7.18 4.15 1.34
N GLU A 31 6.67 2.91 1.25
CA GLU A 31 6.55 2.02 2.40
C GLU A 31 7.90 1.77 3.09
N ASP A 32 8.98 1.58 2.33
CA ASP A 32 10.33 1.36 2.86
C ASP A 32 10.92 2.63 3.53
N GLN A 33 10.51 3.83 3.12
CA GLN A 33 10.96 5.10 3.72
C GLN A 33 10.22 5.48 5.00
N ILE A 34 8.99 4.98 5.19
CA ILE A 34 8.17 5.29 6.36
C ILE A 34 8.70 4.50 7.57
N PRO A 35 8.99 5.13 8.73
CA PRO A 35 9.40 4.43 9.93
C PRO A 35 8.29 3.49 10.39
N ASN A 36 8.67 2.41 11.08
CA ASN A 36 7.65 1.59 11.74
C ASN A 36 6.89 2.45 12.78
N PRO A 37 5.55 2.42 12.78
CA PRO A 37 4.75 3.17 13.73
C PRO A 37 5.15 2.84 15.17
N LYS A 38 5.30 3.88 16.01
CA LYS A 38 5.56 3.70 17.45
C LYS A 38 4.28 3.32 18.22
N SER A 39 3.12 3.62 17.66
CA SER A 39 1.82 3.28 18.24
C SER A 39 1.42 1.86 17.88
N GLU A 40 0.63 1.21 18.74
CA GLU A 40 -0.05 -0.06 18.46
C GLU A 40 -1.08 0.01 17.31
N LYS A 41 -1.25 1.17 16.66
CA LYS A 41 -2.17 1.34 15.54
C LYS A 41 -1.83 0.33 14.43
N PRO A 42 -2.75 -0.59 14.09
CA PRO A 42 -2.49 -1.54 13.03
C PRO A 42 -2.30 -0.80 11.70
N PHE A 43 -1.39 -1.27 10.87
CA PHE A 43 -1.33 -0.94 9.46
C PHE A 43 -1.45 -2.24 8.66
N LEU A 44 -1.82 -2.18 7.39
CA LEU A 44 -2.26 -3.37 6.64
C LEU A 44 -1.27 -4.53 6.75
N LEU A 45 0.02 -4.30 6.47
CA LEU A 45 1.03 -5.34 6.54
C LEU A 45 1.18 -5.93 7.96
N GLY A 46 1.06 -5.09 9.00
CA GLY A 46 1.08 -5.55 10.39
C GLY A 46 -0.12 -6.45 10.70
N ALA A 47 -1.32 -6.05 10.28
CA ALA A 47 -2.55 -6.83 10.45
C ALA A 47 -2.48 -8.18 9.69
N MET A 48 -2.05 -8.16 8.42
CA MET A 48 -1.88 -9.38 7.62
C MET A 48 -0.92 -10.37 8.26
N ARG A 49 0.20 -9.89 8.82
CA ARG A 49 1.16 -10.75 9.54
C ARG A 49 0.58 -11.31 10.84
N ALA A 50 -0.17 -10.51 11.58
CA ALA A 50 -0.83 -10.96 12.82
C ALA A 50 -1.83 -12.10 12.55
N GLU A 51 -2.51 -12.08 11.40
CA GLU A 51 -3.43 -13.14 10.96
C GLU A 51 -2.71 -14.33 10.28
N GLY A 52 -1.38 -14.27 10.13
CA GLY A 52 -0.59 -15.29 9.45
C GLY A 52 -0.85 -15.37 7.94
N ALA A 53 -1.31 -14.28 7.32
CA ALA A 53 -1.55 -14.21 5.89
C ALA A 53 -0.26 -14.41 5.07
N ASP A 54 0.89 -14.01 5.62
CA ASP A 54 2.23 -14.24 5.05
C ASP A 54 2.59 -15.73 4.91
N LYS A 55 1.93 -16.62 5.66
CA LYS A 55 2.07 -18.08 5.52
C LYS A 55 1.21 -18.66 4.40
N LYS A 56 0.21 -17.92 3.94
CA LYS A 56 -0.80 -18.38 2.95
C LYS A 56 -0.60 -17.73 1.58
N ILE A 57 -0.11 -16.50 1.56
CA ILE A 57 0.08 -15.68 0.36
C ILE A 57 1.45 -15.04 0.45
N ASP A 58 2.23 -15.07 -0.63
CA ASP A 58 3.47 -14.29 -0.72
C ASP A 58 3.15 -12.81 -0.92
N ILE A 59 2.86 -12.14 0.20
CA ILE A 59 2.57 -10.71 0.26
C ILE A 59 3.75 -9.84 -0.19
N ASN A 60 4.95 -10.40 -0.36
CA ASN A 60 6.13 -9.67 -0.82
C ASN A 60 6.59 -10.13 -2.20
N ARG A 61 5.82 -10.95 -2.92
CA ARG A 61 6.16 -11.50 -4.24
C ARG A 61 6.68 -10.44 -5.21
N ILE A 62 5.87 -9.41 -5.48
CA ILE A 62 6.24 -8.34 -6.43
C ILE A 62 7.44 -7.54 -5.92
N ARG A 63 7.51 -7.25 -4.61
CA ARG A 63 8.65 -6.57 -4.00
C ARG A 63 9.94 -7.36 -4.18
N ASN A 64 9.91 -8.66 -3.92
CA ASN A 64 11.07 -9.53 -4.03
C ASN A 64 11.50 -9.66 -5.49
N TRP A 65 10.55 -9.80 -6.41
CA TRP A 65 10.81 -9.82 -7.84
C TRP A 65 11.49 -8.51 -8.31
N LEU A 66 10.94 -7.35 -7.94
CA LEU A 66 11.52 -6.04 -8.25
C LEU A 66 12.93 -5.84 -7.65
N LYS A 67 13.21 -6.42 -6.47
CA LYS A 67 14.51 -6.28 -5.81
C LYS A 67 15.57 -7.22 -6.37
N HIS A 68 15.19 -8.41 -6.78
CA HIS A 68 16.14 -9.46 -7.11
C HIS A 68 16.25 -9.76 -8.61
N HIS A 69 15.26 -9.37 -9.43
CA HIS A 69 15.21 -9.67 -10.87
C HIS A 69 15.65 -11.11 -11.18
N LYS A 70 15.19 -12.05 -10.34
CA LYS A 70 15.38 -13.48 -10.55
C LYS A 70 14.08 -14.06 -11.09
N GLU A 71 14.21 -15.19 -11.78
CA GLU A 71 13.12 -16.02 -12.31
C GLU A 71 11.79 -15.87 -11.54
N PRO A 72 10.67 -15.63 -12.25
CA PRO A 72 10.54 -15.55 -13.71
C PRO A 72 11.07 -14.22 -14.30
N GLU A 73 11.47 -14.22 -15.57
CA GLU A 73 11.85 -12.99 -16.30
C GLU A 73 10.71 -11.97 -16.37
N GLU A 74 9.46 -12.44 -16.39
CA GLU A 74 8.25 -11.63 -16.36
C GLU A 74 7.34 -12.04 -15.20
N ILE A 75 6.67 -11.07 -14.58
CA ILE A 75 5.67 -11.33 -13.55
C ILE A 75 4.33 -10.67 -13.89
N GLY A 76 3.26 -11.44 -13.76
CA GLY A 76 1.91 -10.90 -13.83
C GLY A 76 1.62 -10.02 -12.62
N ILE A 77 1.36 -8.73 -12.88
CA ILE A 77 0.90 -7.74 -11.90
C ILE A 77 -0.61 -7.56 -12.09
N SER A 78 -1.39 -8.01 -11.12
CA SER A 78 -2.83 -7.77 -11.08
C SER A 78 -3.15 -6.39 -10.52
N GLU A 79 -4.36 -5.90 -10.77
CA GLU A 79 -4.87 -4.68 -10.13
C GLU A 79 -4.82 -4.77 -8.60
N LEU A 80 -5.16 -5.95 -8.05
CA LEU A 80 -5.11 -6.18 -6.61
C LEU A 80 -3.69 -6.02 -6.04
N ASP A 81 -2.66 -6.46 -6.78
CA ASP A 81 -1.25 -6.27 -6.36
C ASP A 81 -0.91 -4.77 -6.23
N VAL A 82 -1.44 -3.94 -7.13
CA VAL A 82 -1.25 -2.47 -7.12
C VAL A 82 -1.98 -1.86 -5.93
N VAL A 83 -3.27 -2.17 -5.78
CA VAL A 83 -4.12 -1.64 -4.71
C VAL A 83 -3.56 -2.01 -3.34
N VAL A 84 -3.16 -3.26 -3.13
CA VAL A 84 -2.56 -3.73 -1.87
C VAL A 84 -1.24 -3.00 -1.59
N SER A 85 -0.40 -2.77 -2.60
CA SER A 85 0.87 -2.07 -2.42
C SER A 85 0.66 -0.61 -1.99
N ILE A 86 -0.27 0.10 -2.65
CA ILE A 86 -0.63 1.49 -2.29
C ILE A 86 -1.26 1.52 -0.89
N LEU A 87 -2.18 0.61 -0.60
CA LEU A 87 -2.88 0.51 0.68
C LEU A 87 -1.91 0.25 1.85
N ARG A 88 -0.89 -0.60 1.66
CA ARG A 88 0.17 -0.81 2.65
C ARG A 88 0.94 0.47 2.96
N ALA A 89 1.35 1.20 1.92
CA ALA A 89 2.09 2.44 2.09
C ALA A 89 1.24 3.52 2.78
N ALA A 90 -0.01 3.72 2.33
CA ALA A 90 -0.94 4.70 2.88
C ALA A 90 -1.32 4.40 4.35
N THR A 91 -1.63 3.15 4.68
CA THR A 91 -1.97 2.75 6.06
C THR A 91 -0.78 2.83 7.00
N LYS A 92 0.43 2.48 6.53
CA LYS A 92 1.67 2.65 7.30
C LYS A 92 1.97 4.13 7.54
N PHE A 93 1.80 4.98 6.51
CA PHE A 93 1.95 6.43 6.64
C PHE A 93 0.99 7.00 7.69
N HIS A 94 -0.29 6.63 7.62
CA HIS A 94 -1.28 7.05 8.59
C HIS A 94 -0.92 6.58 10.01
N ALA A 95 -0.50 5.32 10.19
CA ALA A 95 -0.12 4.81 11.50
C ALA A 95 1.13 5.52 12.06
N ALA A 96 2.09 5.88 11.21
CA ALA A 96 3.32 6.55 11.63
C ALA A 96 3.12 8.04 11.96
N TYR A 97 2.26 8.75 11.23
CA TYR A 97 2.18 10.22 11.28
C TYR A 97 0.79 10.78 11.62
N CYS A 98 -0.27 9.95 11.65
CA CYS A 98 -1.65 10.35 11.95
C CYS A 98 -2.22 11.49 11.09
N GLN A 99 -1.67 11.74 9.90
CA GLN A 99 -2.05 12.86 9.04
C GLN A 99 -2.15 12.43 7.57
N PRO A 100 -3.13 11.59 7.17
CA PRO A 100 -3.28 11.18 5.79
C PRO A 100 -3.70 12.38 4.94
N THR A 101 -3.20 12.47 3.71
CA THR A 101 -3.60 13.53 2.78
C THR A 101 -5.02 13.29 2.24
N SER A 102 -5.64 14.29 1.63
CA SER A 102 -6.96 14.16 1.01
C SER A 102 -6.99 13.06 -0.05
N VAL A 103 -5.93 12.95 -0.86
CA VAL A 103 -5.76 11.91 -1.89
C VAL A 103 -5.73 10.51 -1.26
N MET A 104 -4.95 10.33 -0.19
CA MET A 104 -4.93 9.07 0.55
C MET A 104 -6.30 8.74 1.16
N LYS A 105 -6.98 9.72 1.75
CA LYS A 105 -8.33 9.53 2.33
C LYS A 105 -9.32 9.06 1.26
N GLN A 106 -9.34 9.70 0.08
CA GLN A 106 -10.21 9.34 -1.03
C GLN A 106 -9.92 7.92 -1.53
N PHE A 107 -8.65 7.58 -1.71
CA PHE A 107 -8.24 6.23 -2.09
C PHE A 107 -8.71 5.18 -1.07
N LEU A 108 -8.53 5.43 0.23
CA LEU A 108 -9.00 4.51 1.29
C LEU A 108 -10.53 4.34 1.30
N VAL A 109 -11.29 5.39 1.00
CA VAL A 109 -12.75 5.31 0.86
C VAL A 109 -13.12 4.45 -0.35
N TRP A 110 -12.46 4.66 -1.50
CA TRP A 110 -12.70 3.86 -2.71
C TRP A 110 -12.40 2.38 -2.47
N VAL A 111 -11.24 2.04 -1.89
CA VAL A 111 -10.88 0.65 -1.55
C VAL A 111 -11.94 -0.03 -0.68
N LYS A 112 -12.55 0.72 0.26
CA LYS A 112 -13.64 0.20 1.10
C LYS A 112 -14.91 -0.05 0.28
N GLN A 113 -15.26 0.83 -0.66
CA GLN A 113 -16.43 0.69 -1.52
C GLN A 113 -16.32 -0.53 -2.44
N GLU A 114 -15.12 -0.81 -2.96
CA GLU A 114 -14.83 -2.01 -3.76
C GLU A 114 -14.81 -3.31 -2.93
N GLY A 115 -14.97 -3.23 -1.60
CA GLY A 115 -14.94 -4.41 -0.72
C GLY A 115 -13.56 -5.05 -0.57
N ILE A 116 -12.50 -4.40 -1.07
CA ILE A 116 -11.12 -4.91 -1.06
C ILE A 116 -10.54 -4.91 0.36
N TYR A 117 -10.95 -3.94 1.19
CA TYR A 117 -10.50 -3.86 2.59
C TYR A 117 -11.61 -3.33 3.51
N GLN A 118 -11.92 -4.07 4.57
CA GLN A 118 -12.96 -3.73 5.55
C GLN A 118 -12.41 -3.38 6.93
N ALA A 119 -11.24 -2.77 7.04
CA ALA A 119 -10.82 -2.30 8.35
C ALA A 119 -11.51 -0.97 8.68
N THR A 120 -11.86 -0.79 9.95
CA THR A 120 -12.44 0.40 10.59
C THR A 120 -11.41 1.55 10.62
N PHE A 121 -10.87 1.93 9.47
CA PHE A 121 -9.72 2.83 9.31
C PHE A 121 -10.06 4.13 8.58
N ILE A 122 -11.34 4.47 8.47
CA ILE A 122 -11.73 5.84 8.12
C ILE A 122 -11.73 6.60 9.44
N PRO A 123 -10.79 7.52 9.70
CA PRO A 123 -10.96 8.44 10.80
C PRO A 123 -12.21 9.25 10.47
N SER A 124 -13.23 9.15 11.32
CA SER A 124 -14.24 10.20 11.38
C SER A 124 -13.48 11.50 11.58
N ASP A 125 -13.71 12.51 10.73
CA ASP A 125 -13.22 13.86 10.99
C ASP A 125 -13.83 14.30 12.33
N GLN A 126 -13.04 14.17 13.41
CA GLN A 126 -13.25 14.76 14.72
C GLN A 126 -11.95 15.43 15.13
#